data_AF-A0A445CTK5-F1
#
_entry.id   AF-A0A445CTK5-F1
#
_cell.length_a   1.000
_cell.length_b   1.000
_cell.length_c   1.000
_cell.angle_alpha   90.00
_cell.angle_beta   90.00
_cell.angle_gamma   90.00
#
_symmetry.space_group_name_H-M   'P 1'
#
loop_
_entity.id
_entity.type
_entity.pdbx_description
1 polymer ?
#
loop_
_entity_poly.entity_id
_entity_poly.type
_entity_poly.pdbx_seq_one_letter_code
_entity_poly.pdbx_strand_id
1 'polypeptide(L)'
;MMKVFDKISFEHVPRTENKHADALPTLGSRVTIQNGQHALEHRVAESPAREEGMSVEGKINDWRTPLHEQLRTLNITKETRGFCLLNGQMFRKSNDGLLMKCVGEEERKEKAEQLHGATCGEEGPGLYRRLQRWGIYWPKMKFHCDELQASCKACQETKESMQICNVHN
;
A
#
# COMPACT_ATOMS: atom_id res chain seq x y z
N MET A 1 12.01 -33.48 0.29
CA MET A 1 12.56 -33.84 -1.04
C MET A 1 12.39 -32.66 -1.97
N MET A 2 13.50 -32.05 -2.43
CA MET A 2 13.47 -30.92 -3.37
C MET A 2 13.29 -31.46 -4.79
N LYS A 3 12.31 -30.92 -5.53
CA LYS A 3 12.13 -31.22 -6.96
C LYS A 3 13.30 -30.59 -7.71
N VAL A 4 14.16 -31.42 -8.27
CA VAL A 4 15.27 -31.00 -9.14
C VAL A 4 14.77 -31.08 -10.57
N PHE A 5 15.11 -30.10 -11.40
CA PHE A 5 14.78 -30.14 -12.83
C PHE A 5 15.77 -31.08 -13.55
N ASP A 6 15.25 -32.04 -14.30
CA ASP A 6 16.08 -33.02 -15.04
C ASP A 6 16.85 -32.38 -16.21
N LYS A 7 16.34 -31.27 -16.77
CA LYS A 7 17.00 -30.51 -17.84
C LYS A 7 16.44 -29.10 -17.94
N ILE A 8 17.32 -28.12 -18.12
CA ILE A 8 16.97 -26.73 -18.48
C ILE A 8 17.65 -26.42 -19.81
N SER A 9 16.90 -25.83 -20.74
CA SER A 9 17.42 -25.34 -22.01
C SER A 9 17.12 -23.85 -22.15
N PHE A 10 18.08 -23.11 -22.71
CA PHE A 10 17.94 -21.70 -23.03
C PHE A 10 17.99 -21.53 -24.54
N GLU A 11 17.02 -20.83 -25.09
CA GLU A 11 16.99 -20.45 -26.48
C GLU A 11 17.14 -18.92 -26.57
N HIS A 12 18.16 -18.47 -27.29
CA HIS A 12 18.40 -17.05 -27.48
C HIS A 12 17.61 -16.57 -28.69
N VAL A 13 16.60 -15.73 -28.45
CA VAL A 13 15.83 -15.07 -29.51
C VAL A 13 16.54 -13.76 -29.89
N PRO A 14 17.08 -13.63 -31.12
CA PRO A 14 17.71 -12.40 -31.58
C PRO A 14 16.76 -11.21 -31.48
N ARG A 15 17.30 -10.01 -31.21
CA ARG A 15 16.50 -8.80 -31.00
C ARG A 15 15.56 -8.50 -32.17
N THR A 16 16.01 -8.72 -33.40
CA THR A 16 15.26 -8.53 -34.66
C THR A 16 14.02 -9.40 -34.78
N GLU A 17 13.97 -10.51 -34.06
CA GLU A 17 12.84 -11.45 -34.03
C GLU A 17 11.97 -11.26 -32.79
N ASN A 18 12.44 -10.47 -31.81
CA ASN A 18 11.70 -10.14 -30.60
C ASN A 18 10.76 -8.94 -30.84
N LYS A 19 9.73 -9.19 -31.67
CA LYS A 19 8.65 -8.23 -31.94
C LYS A 19 8.00 -7.66 -30.68
N HIS A 20 8.00 -8.40 -29.57
CA HIS A 20 7.44 -7.95 -28.30
C HIS A 20 8.28 -6.83 -27.67
N ALA A 21 9.59 -6.99 -27.66
CA ALA A 21 10.51 -5.98 -27.15
C ALA A 21 10.60 -4.75 -28.08
N ASP A 22 10.29 -4.89 -29.38
CA ASP A 22 10.24 -3.76 -30.32
C ASP A 22 8.87 -3.09 -30.43
N ALA A 23 7.82 -3.64 -29.83
CA ALA A 23 6.47 -3.09 -29.93
C ALA A 23 6.37 -1.67 -29.35
N LEU A 24 6.85 -1.46 -28.11
CA LEU A 24 6.76 -0.17 -27.43
C LEU A 24 7.63 0.93 -28.08
N PRO A 25 8.93 0.68 -28.41
CA PRO A 25 9.75 1.69 -29.09
C PRO A 25 9.19 2.06 -30.47
N THR A 26 8.69 1.08 -31.23
CA THR A 26 8.09 1.32 -32.54
C THR A 26 6.83 2.17 -32.43
N LEU A 27 5.95 1.89 -31.46
CA LEU A 27 4.79 2.73 -31.18
C LEU A 27 5.21 4.15 -30.79
N GLY A 28 6.19 4.29 -29.91
CA GLY A 28 6.74 5.59 -29.50
C GLY A 28 7.30 6.40 -30.66
N SER A 29 8.01 5.76 -31.61
CA SER A 29 8.55 6.42 -32.81
C SER A 29 7.48 6.97 -33.75
N ARG A 30 6.27 6.38 -33.73
CA ARG A 30 5.13 6.82 -34.55
C ARG A 30 4.29 7.90 -33.87
N VAL A 31 4.53 8.18 -32.59
CA VAL A 31 3.86 9.25 -31.85
C VAL A 31 4.68 10.52 -32.00
N THR A 32 4.19 11.47 -32.80
CA THR A 32 4.79 12.81 -32.88
C THR A 32 4.12 13.69 -31.82
N ILE A 33 4.83 13.99 -30.72
CA ILE A 33 4.32 14.88 -29.67
C ILE A 33 4.62 16.32 -30.11
N GLN A 34 3.65 16.96 -30.76
CA GLN A 34 3.71 18.40 -30.99
C GLN A 34 3.10 19.12 -29.76
N ASN A 35 3.87 20.02 -29.15
CA ASN A 35 3.40 20.98 -28.15
C ASN A 35 2.69 20.45 -26.89
N GLY A 36 3.15 19.35 -26.29
CA GLY A 36 2.89 19.03 -24.86
C GLY A 36 1.41 18.94 -24.42
N GLN A 37 0.45 18.91 -25.35
CA GLN A 37 -0.99 18.92 -25.09
C GLN A 37 -1.68 17.83 -25.92
N HIS A 38 -1.35 16.58 -25.64
CA HIS A 38 -2.25 15.47 -25.96
C HIS A 38 -2.28 14.56 -24.74
N ALA A 39 -3.32 14.73 -23.92
CA ALA A 39 -3.64 13.76 -22.89
C ALA A 39 -3.90 12.42 -23.57
N LEU A 40 -3.12 11.40 -23.23
CA LEU A 40 -3.44 10.02 -23.59
C LEU A 40 -4.78 9.70 -22.94
N GLU A 41 -5.84 9.57 -23.74
CA GLU A 41 -7.08 8.97 -23.27
C GLU A 41 -6.80 7.50 -22.93
N HIS A 42 -6.56 7.24 -21.65
CA HIS A 42 -6.51 5.89 -21.12
C HIS A 42 -7.93 5.31 -21.14
N ARG A 43 -8.32 4.71 -22.27
CA ARG A 43 -9.50 3.86 -22.31
C ARG A 43 -9.13 2.55 -21.61
N VAL A 44 -9.48 2.48 -20.32
CA VAL A 44 -9.60 1.21 -19.62
C VAL A 44 -10.64 0.40 -20.39
N ALA A 45 -10.22 -0.68 -21.04
CA ALA A 45 -11.18 -1.66 -21.50
C ALA A 45 -11.86 -2.22 -20.25
N GLU A 46 -13.17 -2.00 -20.12
CA GLU A 46 -13.99 -2.68 -19.12
C GLU A 46 -13.95 -4.18 -19.44
N SER A 47 -12.94 -4.87 -18.93
CA SER A 47 -13.06 -6.31 -18.75
C SER A 47 -14.20 -6.53 -17.77
N PRO A 48 -15.11 -7.50 -17.99
CA PRO A 48 -16.05 -7.93 -16.97
C PRO A 48 -15.26 -8.69 -15.90
N ALA A 49 -14.45 -7.97 -15.13
CA ALA A 49 -14.02 -8.44 -13.84
C ALA A 49 -15.30 -8.53 -13.03
N ARG A 50 -15.73 -9.76 -12.77
CA ARG A 50 -16.84 -10.07 -11.89
C ARG A 50 -16.65 -9.25 -10.60
N GLU A 51 -17.42 -8.19 -10.47
CA GLU A 51 -17.51 -7.43 -9.23
C GLU A 51 -18.20 -8.36 -8.24
N GLU A 52 -17.42 -9.17 -7.52
CA GLU A 52 -17.85 -9.61 -6.22
C GLU A 52 -17.78 -8.37 -5.33
N GLY A 53 -18.85 -7.57 -5.41
CA GLY A 53 -19.13 -6.49 -4.50
C GLY A 53 -19.20 -7.09 -3.10
N MET A 54 -18.06 -7.07 -2.41
CA MET A 54 -18.02 -7.43 -1.01
C MET A 54 -18.77 -6.35 -0.27
N SER A 55 -20.04 -6.62 0.01
CA SER A 55 -20.92 -5.76 0.81
C SER A 55 -20.22 -5.50 2.14
N VAL A 56 -19.75 -4.28 2.33
CA VAL A 56 -19.32 -3.81 3.64
C VAL A 56 -20.61 -3.54 4.39
N GLU A 57 -21.14 -4.55 5.08
CA GLU A 57 -22.18 -4.34 6.09
C GLU A 57 -21.62 -3.35 7.11
N GLY A 58 -22.06 -2.09 6.97
CA GLY A 58 -21.57 -0.98 7.75
C GLY A 58 -21.97 -1.17 9.21
N LYS A 59 -21.00 -1.50 10.08
CA LYS A 59 -21.15 -1.29 11.52
C LYS A 59 -21.48 0.19 11.72
N ILE A 60 -22.51 0.49 12.50
CA ILE A 60 -23.10 1.83 12.70
C ILE A 60 -22.07 2.90 13.17
N ASN A 61 -20.88 2.48 13.62
CA ASN A 61 -19.81 3.36 14.12
C ASN A 61 -18.47 3.25 13.37
N ASP A 62 -18.44 2.78 12.13
CA ASP A 62 -17.18 2.75 11.36
C ASP A 62 -16.81 4.16 10.85
N TRP A 63 -15.62 4.64 11.23
CA TRP A 63 -15.08 5.93 10.81
C TRP A 63 -14.96 6.06 9.28
N ARG A 64 -14.91 4.93 8.55
CA ARG A 64 -14.83 4.90 7.10
C ARG A 64 -16.14 5.33 6.44
N THR A 65 -17.29 5.08 7.08
CA THR A 65 -18.63 5.30 6.52
C THR A 65 -18.85 6.73 5.98
N PRO A 66 -18.63 7.82 6.75
CA PRO A 66 -18.84 9.17 6.25
C PRO A 66 -17.91 9.53 5.09
N LEU A 67 -16.64 9.09 5.15
CA LEU A 67 -15.66 9.33 4.09
C LEU A 67 -15.99 8.53 2.82
N HIS A 68 -16.48 7.30 2.98
CA HIS A 68 -16.87 6.44 1.86
C HIS A 68 -17.99 7.09 1.05
N GLU A 69 -19.01 7.61 1.73
CA GLU A 69 -20.13 8.30 1.08
C GLU A 69 -19.69 9.60 0.38
N GLN A 70 -18.82 10.39 1.01
CA GLN A 70 -18.26 11.58 0.37
C GLN A 70 -17.42 11.25 -0.86
N LEU A 71 -16.63 10.17 -0.81
CA LEU A 71 -15.83 9.72 -1.95
C LEU A 71 -16.68 9.18 -3.10
N ARG A 72 -17.79 8.48 -2.79
CA ARG A 72 -18.76 8.02 -3.80
C ARG A 72 -19.43 9.17 -4.53
N THR A 73 -19.78 10.23 -3.80
CA THR A 73 -20.42 11.43 -4.36
C THR A 73 -19.43 12.41 -4.98
N LEU A 74 -18.14 12.07 -5.03
CA LEU A 74 -17.04 12.92 -5.53
C LEU A 74 -16.98 14.29 -4.84
N ASN A 75 -17.48 14.38 -3.60
CA ASN A 75 -17.45 15.58 -2.80
C ASN A 75 -16.09 15.73 -2.13
N ILE A 76 -15.09 16.18 -2.90
CA ILE A 76 -13.71 16.30 -2.45
C ILE A 76 -13.57 17.46 -1.46
N THR A 77 -13.53 17.14 -0.17
CA THR A 77 -13.23 18.07 0.93
C THR A 77 -11.76 17.97 1.37
N LYS A 78 -11.33 18.87 2.27
CA LYS A 78 -10.02 18.76 2.95
C LYS A 78 -9.84 17.42 3.69
N GLU A 79 -10.93 16.81 4.16
CA GLU A 79 -10.92 15.58 4.96
C GLU A 79 -10.77 14.33 4.08
N THR A 80 -11.39 14.34 2.89
CA THR A 80 -11.24 13.27 1.89
C THR A 80 -9.93 13.33 1.11
N ARG A 81 -9.15 14.41 1.27
CA ARG A 81 -7.88 14.61 0.56
C ARG A 81 -6.91 13.48 0.90
N GLY A 82 -6.46 12.78 -0.15
CA GLY A 82 -5.54 11.66 -0.01
C GLY A 82 -6.24 10.32 0.25
N PHE A 83 -7.57 10.27 0.21
CA PHE A 83 -8.33 9.01 0.16
C PHE A 83 -8.86 8.75 -1.26
N CYS A 84 -9.04 7.48 -1.58
CA CYS A 84 -9.69 7.05 -2.81
C CYS A 84 -10.47 5.74 -2.60
N LEU A 85 -11.42 5.47 -3.50
CA LEU A 85 -12.09 4.19 -3.60
C LEU A 85 -11.51 3.40 -4.77
N LEU A 86 -11.15 2.15 -4.52
CA LEU A 86 -10.74 1.18 -5.54
C LEU A 86 -11.56 -0.10 -5.32
N ASN A 87 -12.33 -0.52 -6.32
CA ASN A 87 -13.22 -1.68 -6.24
C ASN A 87 -14.12 -1.66 -4.98
N GLY A 88 -14.70 -0.49 -4.67
CA GLY A 88 -15.54 -0.29 -3.48
C GLY A 88 -14.81 -0.25 -2.13
N GLN A 89 -13.50 -0.50 -2.10
CA GLN A 89 -12.68 -0.45 -0.90
C GLN A 89 -11.98 0.91 -0.76
N MET A 90 -11.84 1.38 0.48
CA MET A 90 -11.23 2.68 0.76
C MET A 90 -9.73 2.55 1.01
N PHE A 91 -8.95 3.41 0.37
CA PHE A 91 -7.50 3.50 0.49
C PHE A 91 -7.06 4.92 0.85
N ARG A 92 -5.93 5.04 1.53
CA ARG A 92 -5.23 6.30 1.78
C ARG A 92 -3.89 6.30 1.05
N LYS A 93 -3.62 7.35 0.27
CA LYS A 93 -2.33 7.62 -0.34
C LYS A 93 -1.50 8.50 0.60
N SER A 94 -0.31 8.05 0.97
CA SER A 94 0.66 8.86 1.71
C SER A 94 1.32 9.89 0.79
N ASN A 95 1.96 10.89 1.39
CA ASN A 95 2.77 11.87 0.65
C ASN A 95 3.96 11.19 -0.05
N ASP A 96 4.46 10.09 0.50
CA ASP A 96 5.54 9.27 -0.06
C ASP A 96 5.04 8.33 -1.18
N GLY A 97 3.77 8.43 -1.57
CA GLY A 97 3.17 7.63 -2.64
C GLY A 97 2.71 6.23 -2.23
N LEU A 98 2.85 5.83 -0.96
CA LEU A 98 2.37 4.54 -0.48
C LEU A 98 0.84 4.51 -0.46
N LEU A 99 0.26 3.46 -1.02
CA LEU A 99 -1.17 3.22 -1.01
C LEU A 99 -1.50 2.21 0.10
N MET A 100 -2.36 2.62 1.04
CA MET A 100 -2.68 1.83 2.24
C MET A 100 -4.19 1.57 2.32
N LYS A 101 -4.58 0.31 2.51
CA LYS A 101 -5.97 -0.09 2.76
C LYS A 101 -6.46 0.47 4.10
N CYS A 102 -7.62 1.10 4.07
CA CYS A 102 -8.27 1.63 5.27
C CYS A 102 -8.99 0.51 6.02
N VAL A 103 -8.61 0.29 7.27
CA VAL A 103 -9.14 -0.77 8.12
C VAL A 103 -10.06 -0.24 9.21
N GLY A 104 -11.01 -1.08 9.63
CA GLY A 104 -11.94 -0.81 10.72
C GLY A 104 -11.32 -0.97 12.10
N GLU A 105 -12.12 -0.78 13.14
CA GLU A 105 -11.71 -0.85 14.54
C GLU A 105 -11.21 -2.23 14.98
N GLU A 106 -11.85 -3.30 14.50
CA GLU A 106 -11.47 -4.68 14.81
C GLU A 106 -10.18 -5.07 14.07
N GLU A 107 -10.17 -4.82 12.76
CA GLU A 107 -9.01 -5.08 11.88
C GLU A 107 -7.77 -4.31 12.34
N ARG A 108 -7.89 -3.04 12.75
CA ARG A 108 -6.71 -2.27 13.19
C ARG A 108 -6.05 -2.88 14.42
N LYS A 109 -6.83 -3.42 15.36
CA LYS A 109 -6.31 -4.01 16.61
C LYS A 109 -5.56 -5.29 16.28
N GLU A 110 -6.19 -6.16 15.50
CA GLU A 110 -5.57 -7.40 15.02
C GLU A 110 -4.26 -7.12 14.28
N LYS A 111 -4.25 -6.19 13.31
CA LYS A 111 -3.04 -5.88 12.51
C LYS A 111 -1.94 -5.24 13.33
N ALA A 112 -2.29 -4.35 14.28
CA ALA A 112 -1.30 -3.74 15.16
C ALA A 112 -0.67 -4.77 16.10
N GLU A 113 -1.47 -5.61 16.74
CA GLU A 113 -0.99 -6.66 17.65
C GLU A 113 -0.18 -7.73 16.90
N GLN A 114 -0.64 -8.17 15.73
CA GLN A 114 0.06 -9.13 14.89
C GLN A 114 1.44 -8.62 14.49
N LEU A 115 1.52 -7.40 13.94
CA LEU A 115 2.80 -6.87 13.50
C LEU A 115 3.71 -6.54 14.68
N HIS A 116 3.15 -6.01 15.77
CA HIS A 116 3.91 -5.77 16.99
C HIS A 116 4.49 -7.08 17.53
N GLY A 117 3.68 -8.13 17.71
CA GLY A 117 4.15 -9.43 18.21
C GLY A 117 5.23 -10.06 17.32
N ALA A 118 5.14 -9.88 16.00
CA ALA A 118 6.16 -10.36 15.07
C ALA A 118 7.47 -9.54 15.07
N THR A 119 7.47 -8.30 15.56
CA THR A 119 8.60 -7.37 15.43
C THR A 119 9.02 -6.71 16.73
N CYS A 120 8.46 -7.17 17.84
CA CYS A 120 8.68 -6.60 19.15
C CYS A 120 10.15 -6.79 19.55
N GLY A 121 10.78 -5.70 20.01
CA GLY A 121 12.19 -5.72 20.41
C GLY A 121 13.20 -5.78 19.26
N GLU A 122 12.76 -5.79 18.00
CA GLU A 122 13.68 -5.70 16.87
C GLU A 122 14.19 -4.28 16.65
N GLU A 123 15.49 -4.14 16.40
CA GLU A 123 16.05 -2.90 15.90
C GLU A 123 15.49 -2.58 14.51
N GLY A 124 15.06 -1.33 14.31
CA GLY A 124 14.55 -0.89 13.02
C GLY A 124 13.44 0.16 13.12
N PRO A 125 12.66 0.35 12.04
CA PRO A 125 11.58 1.32 12.01
C PRO A 125 10.53 1.03 13.10
N GLY A 126 9.97 2.09 13.69
CA GLY A 126 8.84 1.96 14.61
C GLY A 126 7.61 1.32 13.97
N LEU A 127 6.71 0.80 14.81
CA LEU A 127 5.55 0.02 14.40
C LEU A 127 4.68 0.75 13.37
N TYR A 128 4.49 2.06 13.56
CA TYR A 128 3.77 2.92 12.62
C TYR A 128 4.30 2.80 11.18
N ARG A 129 5.63 2.88 11.00
CA ARG A 129 6.24 2.82 9.66
C ARG A 129 6.20 1.41 9.08
N ARG A 130 6.25 0.38 9.93
CA ARG A 130 6.08 -1.03 9.49
C ARG A 130 4.66 -1.26 8.98
N LEU A 131 3.63 -0.75 9.68
CA LEU A 131 2.23 -0.83 9.25
C LEU A 131 1.95 -0.09 7.94
N GLN A 132 2.56 1.09 7.75
CA GLN A 132 2.46 1.80 6.47
C GLN A 132 3.03 0.97 5.31
N ARG A 133 4.16 0.29 5.53
CA ARG A 133 4.79 -0.60 4.53
C ARG A 133 3.98 -1.88 4.30
N TRP A 134 3.23 -2.34 5.30
CA TRP A 134 2.21 -3.38 5.14
C TRP A 134 0.96 -2.92 4.40
N GLY A 135 0.88 -1.63 4.03
CA GLY A 135 -0.25 -1.10 3.30
C GLY A 135 -1.51 -0.99 4.15
N ILE A 136 -1.39 -0.72 5.46
CA ILE A 136 -2.53 -0.58 6.37
C ILE A 136 -2.62 0.84 6.92
N TYR A 137 -3.85 1.36 7.04
CA TYR A 137 -4.11 2.68 7.58
C TYR A 137 -5.41 2.77 8.40
N TRP A 138 -5.38 3.58 9.46
CA TRP A 138 -6.55 4.09 10.18
C TRP A 138 -6.27 5.48 10.81
N PRO A 139 -7.29 6.27 11.20
CA PRO A 139 -7.12 7.54 11.88
C PRO A 139 -6.37 7.39 13.20
N LYS A 140 -5.49 8.35 13.49
CA LYS A 140 -4.64 8.32 14.70
C LYS A 140 -3.76 7.07 14.81
N MET A 141 -3.47 6.38 13.70
CA MET A 141 -2.61 5.19 13.68
C MET A 141 -1.27 5.38 14.38
N LYS A 142 -0.60 6.51 14.16
CA LYS A 142 0.66 6.83 14.83
C LYS A 142 0.52 6.81 16.36
N PHE A 143 -0.51 7.46 16.88
CA PHE A 143 -0.77 7.53 18.32
C PHE A 143 -1.00 6.13 18.92
N HIS A 144 -1.84 5.29 18.31
CA HIS A 144 -2.06 3.93 18.81
C HIS A 144 -0.80 3.05 18.73
N CYS A 145 0.03 3.24 17.70
CA CYS A 145 1.31 2.52 17.62
C CYS A 145 2.28 2.96 18.73
N ASP A 146 2.37 4.26 18.97
CA ASP A 146 3.25 4.82 19.99
C ASP A 146 2.83 4.35 21.39
N GLU A 147 1.52 4.33 21.68
CA GLU A 147 0.95 3.83 22.95
C GLU A 147 1.20 2.31 23.13
N LEU A 148 1.00 1.51 22.09
CA LEU A 148 1.28 0.07 22.13
C LEU A 148 2.77 -0.20 22.38
N GLN A 149 3.67 0.52 21.71
CA GLN A 149 5.10 0.35 21.93
C GLN A 149 5.57 0.93 23.27
N ALA A 150 4.90 1.96 23.80
CA ALA A 150 5.21 2.55 25.10
C ALA A 150 4.75 1.67 26.27
N SER A 151 3.69 0.87 26.10
CA SER A 151 3.22 -0.08 27.12
C SER A 151 3.99 -1.42 27.12
N CYS A 152 4.84 -1.65 26.11
CA CYS A 152 5.59 -2.89 25.94
C CYS A 152 7.02 -2.79 26.49
N LYS A 153 7.34 -3.62 27.50
CA LYS A 153 8.67 -3.63 28.18
C LYS A 153 9.84 -3.86 27.22
N ALA A 154 9.75 -4.85 26.33
CA ALA A 154 10.81 -5.14 25.35
C ALA A 154 11.07 -3.96 24.39
N CYS A 155 10.03 -3.20 24.04
CA CYS A 155 10.17 -1.98 23.25
C CYS A 155 10.71 -0.78 24.06
N GLN A 156 10.56 -0.77 25.38
CA GLN A 156 11.17 0.25 26.24
C GLN A 156 12.67 -0.01 26.41
N GLU A 157 13.06 -1.24 26.73
CA GLU A 157 14.47 -1.64 26.94
C GLU A 157 15.33 -1.40 25.69
N THR A 158 14.79 -1.65 24.51
CA THR A 158 15.47 -1.41 23.23
C THR A 158 15.66 0.08 22.92
N LYS A 159 14.68 0.92 23.27
CA LYS A 159 14.80 2.38 23.14
C LYS A 159 15.89 2.94 24.06
N GLU A 160 15.95 2.46 25.29
CA GLU A 160 16.96 2.86 26.28
C GLU A 160 18.37 2.44 25.84
N SER A 161 18.51 1.21 25.34
CA SER A 161 19.79 0.71 24.79
C SER A 161 20.31 1.56 23.63
N MET A 162 19.43 1.98 22.72
CA MET A 162 19.81 2.91 21.62
C MET A 162 20.20 4.31 22.11
N GLN A 163 19.60 4.81 23.19
CA GLN A 163 19.98 6.12 23.75
C GLN A 163 21.38 6.07 24.38
N ILE A 164 21.73 4.98 25.06
CA ILE A 164 23.05 4.81 25.68
C ILE A 164 24.17 4.73 24.63
N CYS A 165 23.93 4.03 23.51
CA CYS A 165 24.89 3.93 22.41
C CYS A 165 25.14 5.26 21.69
N ASN A 166 24.20 6.20 21.71
CA ASN A 166 24.33 7.51 21.06
C ASN A 166 25.06 8.58 21.91
N VAL A 167 25.32 8.30 23.20
CA VAL A 167 26.00 9.25 24.12
C VAL A 167 27.52 9.06 24.12
N HIS A 168 28.03 7.97 23.53
CA HIS A 168 29.45 7.60 23.58
C HIS A 168 30.18 7.73 22.24
N ASN A 169 29.71 8.58 21.32
CA ASN A 169 30.37 8.81 20.03
C ASN A 169 30.51 10.31 19.73
#